data_AF-A0A2A2J6W1-F1
#
_entry.id   AF-A0A2A2J6W1-F1
#
_cell.length_a   1.000
_cell.length_b   1.000
_cell.length_c   1.000
_cell.angle_alpha   90.00
_cell.angle_beta   90.00
_cell.angle_gamma   90.00
#
_symmetry.space_group_name_H-M   'P 1'
#
loop_
_entity.id
_entity.type
_entity.pdbx_description
1 polymer ?
#
loop_
_entity_poly.entity_id
_entity_poly.type
_entity_poly.pdbx_seq_one_letter_code
_entity_poly.pdbx_strand_id
1 'polypeptide(L)'
;MILDVLPLEVMREVLLDLSTVDIIQTVKCTRRLYHFAKVDKALGRRLQNRVFDLHLRLGNIFWMNCECEDPVPCLYLGVRFRQANDAVAQWNSSECKFVFWFGDQCKCNCIKAGFWYGGECDDLGGPTLEIEHDLLDHPSFLYDSHLLGGFENETSFTINNGSLDEAIVNCSKLFNILMKFCVVRKLKLDFDNNDDHMWDKMNAFFNANPPDLRIQPHVLINSGINLDSFSIFPNGLAEIAIFSDYNFGRILADAYHEVFRRTPKVSFLGMDLPYTYEDLLGFFKDTKQLSIRSKTHITKQQIRQLVQHFYEVKHDEERTFEFGGFAKQFRVKDFLTLVPKEAYRLHKKRRGNMDMTREWRMRMTWAEMTDRFGGRWALMDVRAHYNWEFCENVLRICSMKNFTENKPIGVSDLADFD
;
A
#
# COMPACT_ATOMS: atom_id res chain seq x y z
N MET A 1 12.59 -6.59 -36.62
CA MET A 1 11.30 -6.85 -35.96
C MET A 1 10.20 -6.59 -36.98
N ILE A 2 9.03 -7.27 -36.97
CA ILE A 2 7.99 -7.04 -38.02
C ILE A 2 7.55 -5.56 -38.07
N LEU A 3 7.53 -4.88 -36.92
CA LEU A 3 7.24 -3.44 -36.84
C LEU A 3 8.22 -2.55 -37.63
N ASP A 4 9.47 -2.97 -37.84
CA ASP A 4 10.46 -2.18 -38.60
C ASP A 4 10.19 -2.16 -40.11
N VAL A 5 9.34 -3.04 -40.65
CA VAL A 5 9.05 -3.07 -42.09
C VAL A 5 7.69 -2.45 -42.43
N LEU A 6 6.90 -2.06 -41.43
CA LEU A 6 5.60 -1.44 -41.64
C LEU A 6 5.72 0.03 -42.09
N PRO A 7 4.72 0.55 -42.82
CA PRO A 7 4.53 1.99 -43.03
C PRO A 7 4.46 2.73 -41.68
N LEU A 8 4.90 3.99 -41.67
CA LEU A 8 4.99 4.78 -40.43
C LEU A 8 3.63 4.98 -39.76
N GLU A 9 2.57 5.10 -40.56
CA GLU A 9 1.19 5.27 -40.14
C GLU A 9 0.69 4.04 -39.39
N VAL A 10 0.89 2.85 -39.96
CA VAL A 10 0.50 1.58 -39.34
C VAL A 10 1.32 1.33 -38.08
N MET A 11 2.62 1.62 -38.13
CA MET A 11 3.50 1.51 -36.96
C MET A 11 3.05 2.44 -35.82
N ARG A 12 2.60 3.66 -36.14
CA ARG A 12 2.03 4.59 -35.15
C ARG A 12 0.79 4.01 -34.49
N GLU A 13 -0.17 3.52 -35.28
CA GLU A 13 -1.42 2.97 -34.75
C GLU A 13 -1.18 1.78 -33.84
N VAL A 14 -0.31 0.84 -34.28
CA VAL A 14 0.04 -0.32 -33.46
C VAL A 14 0.71 0.11 -32.15
N LEU A 15 1.68 1.03 -32.20
CA LEU A 15 2.34 1.52 -30.97
C LEU A 15 1.37 2.28 -30.06
N LEU A 16 0.44 3.06 -30.60
CA LEU A 16 -0.55 3.78 -29.80
C LEU A 16 -1.63 2.88 -29.21
N ASP A 17 -1.77 1.64 -29.63
CA ASP A 17 -2.68 0.70 -28.98
C ASP A 17 -2.05 -0.03 -27.76
N LEU A 18 -0.73 -0.21 -27.77
CA LEU A 18 0.02 -0.81 -26.65
C LEU A 18 -0.06 0.03 -25.38
N SER A 19 0.21 -0.54 -24.20
CA SER A 19 0.38 0.24 -22.97
C SER A 19 1.67 1.07 -23.01
N THR A 20 1.75 2.13 -22.20
CA THR A 20 2.94 3.00 -22.16
C THR A 20 4.21 2.22 -21.82
N VAL A 21 4.12 1.21 -20.94
CA VAL A 21 5.24 0.33 -20.60
C VAL A 21 5.70 -0.48 -21.81
N ASP A 22 4.77 -1.05 -22.57
CA ASP A 22 5.09 -1.80 -23.79
C ASP A 22 5.67 -0.92 -24.89
N ILE A 23 5.19 0.30 -25.04
CA ILE A 23 5.79 1.25 -25.99
C ILE A 23 7.24 1.48 -25.59
N ILE A 24 7.52 1.79 -24.32
CA ILE A 24 8.88 2.02 -23.82
C ILE A 24 9.79 0.82 -24.12
N GLN A 25 9.32 -0.40 -23.87
CA GLN A 25 10.10 -1.61 -24.15
C GLN A 25 10.31 -1.81 -25.65
N THR A 26 9.27 -1.63 -26.46
CA THR A 26 9.27 -1.84 -27.92
C THR A 26 10.16 -0.83 -28.64
N VAL A 27 10.07 0.46 -28.30
CA VAL A 27 10.85 1.51 -28.99
C VAL A 27 12.34 1.43 -28.66
N LYS A 28 12.71 0.77 -27.56
CA LYS A 28 14.12 0.52 -27.20
C LYS A 28 14.75 -0.60 -28.03
N CYS A 29 13.97 -1.43 -28.73
CA CYS A 29 14.50 -2.56 -29.49
C CYS A 29 15.33 -2.14 -30.71
N THR A 30 14.95 -1.06 -31.42
CA THR A 30 15.69 -0.61 -32.61
C THR A 30 15.85 0.91 -32.66
N ARG A 31 16.93 1.37 -33.29
CA ARG A 31 17.17 2.82 -33.48
C ARG A 31 16.04 3.49 -34.28
N ARG A 32 15.49 2.80 -35.30
CA ARG A 32 14.41 3.33 -36.13
C ARG A 32 13.17 3.63 -35.29
N LEU A 33 12.74 2.69 -34.45
CA LEU A 33 11.56 2.86 -33.60
C LEU A 33 11.77 3.95 -32.55
N TYR A 34 12.96 3.98 -31.93
CA TYR A 34 13.32 5.03 -31.00
C TYR A 34 13.24 6.43 -31.64
N HIS A 35 13.86 6.60 -32.82
CA HIS A 35 13.82 7.88 -33.53
C HIS A 35 12.41 8.24 -33.98
N PHE A 36 11.65 7.27 -34.49
CA PHE A 36 10.26 7.47 -34.90
C PHE A 36 9.38 7.96 -33.74
N ALA A 37 9.39 7.24 -32.60
CA ALA A 37 8.59 7.60 -31.44
C ALA A 37 9.00 8.95 -30.84
N LYS A 38 10.28 9.34 -30.98
CA LYS A 38 10.78 10.64 -30.53
C LYS A 38 10.29 11.81 -31.40
N VAL A 39 10.10 11.60 -32.71
CA VAL A 39 9.63 12.66 -33.63
C VAL A 39 8.10 12.70 -33.76
N ASP A 40 7.42 11.58 -33.54
CA ASP A 40 5.96 11.54 -33.56
C ASP A 40 5.36 12.23 -32.33
N LYS A 41 4.45 13.18 -32.56
CA LYS A 41 3.88 14.00 -31.49
C LYS A 41 3.00 13.21 -30.52
N ALA A 42 2.27 12.19 -31.00
CA ALA A 42 1.38 11.42 -30.14
C ALA A 42 2.17 10.44 -29.27
N LEU A 43 3.10 9.70 -29.86
CA LEU A 43 4.01 8.82 -29.13
C LEU A 43 4.92 9.59 -28.20
N GLY A 44 5.44 10.74 -28.65
CA GLY A 44 6.26 11.62 -27.83
C GLY A 44 5.54 12.09 -26.56
N ARG A 45 4.24 12.48 -26.67
CA ARG A 45 3.42 12.84 -25.51
C ARG A 45 3.22 11.66 -24.56
N ARG A 46 2.91 10.48 -25.09
CA ARG A 46 2.72 9.26 -24.29
C ARG A 46 4.00 8.79 -23.59
N LEU A 47 5.16 9.03 -24.21
CA LEU A 47 6.48 8.69 -23.68
C LEU A 47 7.10 9.80 -22.82
N GLN A 48 6.41 10.89 -22.55
CA GLN A 48 6.83 11.81 -21.50
C GLN A 48 6.92 10.98 -20.22
N ASN A 49 8.13 10.85 -19.67
CA ASN A 49 8.48 9.90 -18.62
C ASN A 49 7.72 10.21 -17.31
N ARG A 50 6.44 9.87 -17.24
CA ARG A 50 5.57 10.15 -16.09
C ARG A 50 5.44 8.88 -15.28
N VAL A 51 5.88 8.95 -14.03
CA VAL A 51 5.82 7.84 -13.10
C VAL A 51 4.81 8.17 -12.01
N PHE A 52 3.91 7.22 -11.74
CA PHE A 52 2.79 7.43 -10.84
C PHE A 52 2.80 6.43 -9.69
N ASP A 53 2.42 6.92 -8.52
CA ASP A 53 1.98 6.11 -7.39
C ASP A 53 0.46 6.22 -7.30
N LEU A 54 -0.22 5.10 -7.46
CA LEU A 54 -1.67 5.01 -7.51
C LEU A 54 -2.20 4.49 -6.18
N HIS A 55 -3.21 5.16 -5.62
CA HIS A 55 -3.87 4.77 -4.39
C HIS A 55 -5.38 4.72 -4.62
N LEU A 56 -5.90 3.52 -4.82
CA LEU A 56 -7.34 3.28 -4.88
C LEU A 56 -7.86 3.10 -3.45
N ARG A 57 -8.81 3.94 -3.06
CA ARG A 57 -9.52 3.80 -1.79
C ARG A 57 -11.01 3.64 -2.06
N LEU A 58 -11.55 2.51 -1.61
CA LEU A 58 -13.00 2.28 -1.61
C LEU A 58 -13.49 2.56 -0.20
N GLY A 59 -14.55 3.35 -0.07
CA GLY A 59 -15.28 3.49 1.17
C GLY A 59 -15.82 4.87 1.50
N ASN A 60 -16.67 4.89 2.53
CA ASN A 60 -17.23 6.11 3.09
C ASN A 60 -16.14 6.93 3.76
N ILE A 61 -15.73 8.04 3.15
CA ILE A 61 -15.01 9.05 3.89
C ILE A 61 -16.06 9.80 4.73
N PHE A 62 -16.18 9.44 6.00
CA PHE A 62 -16.87 10.27 6.98
C PHE A 62 -16.06 11.56 7.18
N TRP A 63 -16.32 12.57 6.36
CA TRP A 63 -15.85 13.92 6.64
C TRP A 63 -16.71 14.45 7.80
N MET A 64 -16.22 14.28 9.03
CA MET A 64 -16.93 14.54 10.29
C MET A 64 -17.43 15.98 10.52
N ASN A 65 -17.36 16.87 9.54
CA ASN A 65 -17.69 18.30 9.71
C ASN A 65 -18.70 18.83 8.67
N CYS A 66 -19.59 18.00 8.10
CA CYS A 66 -20.74 18.53 7.34
C CYS A 66 -21.89 18.68 8.33
N GLU A 67 -22.50 19.84 8.44
CA GLU A 67 -23.79 20.01 9.14
C GLU A 67 -24.96 19.32 8.41
N CYS A 68 -24.63 18.55 7.37
CA CYS A 68 -25.52 17.83 6.48
C CYS A 68 -25.84 16.49 7.16
N GLU A 69 -27.12 16.23 7.42
CA GLU A 69 -27.57 15.04 8.16
C GLU A 69 -27.18 13.71 7.47
N ASP A 70 -26.89 13.74 6.16
CA ASP A 70 -26.51 12.59 5.34
C ASP A 70 -25.18 12.83 4.57
N PRO A 71 -24.03 12.36 5.07
CA PRO A 71 -22.78 12.39 4.31
C PRO A 71 -22.82 11.39 3.13
N VAL A 72 -22.38 11.86 1.96
CA VAL A 72 -22.42 11.08 0.70
C VAL A 72 -21.28 10.04 0.66
N PRO A 73 -21.58 8.76 0.41
CA PRO A 73 -20.59 7.77 0.02
C PRO A 73 -19.87 8.22 -1.27
N CYS A 74 -18.55 8.21 -1.32
CA CYS A 74 -17.81 8.55 -2.53
C CYS A 74 -16.69 7.54 -2.78
N LEU A 75 -16.38 7.28 -4.05
CA LEU A 75 -15.18 6.52 -4.40
C LEU A 75 -14.04 7.48 -4.65
N TYR A 76 -12.85 7.09 -4.19
CA TYR A 76 -11.66 7.92 -4.24
C TYR A 76 -10.53 7.19 -4.96
N LEU A 77 -9.98 7.84 -5.98
CA LEU A 77 -8.74 7.41 -6.61
C LEU A 77 -7.72 8.52 -6.50
N GLY A 78 -6.74 8.31 -5.61
CA GLY A 78 -5.62 9.21 -5.40
C GLY A 78 -4.47 8.88 -6.33
N VAL A 79 -3.89 9.91 -6.94
CA VAL A 79 -2.79 9.78 -7.88
C VAL A 79 -1.68 10.76 -7.49
N ARG A 80 -0.55 10.21 -7.07
CA ARG A 80 0.69 10.98 -6.91
C ARG A 80 1.53 10.80 -8.16
N PHE A 81 1.99 11.89 -8.75
CA PHE A 81 2.80 11.83 -9.96
C PHE A 81 4.13 12.54 -9.76
N ARG A 82 5.11 12.16 -10.58
CA ARG A 82 6.38 12.87 -10.73
C ARG A 82 6.84 12.79 -12.17
N GLN A 83 7.53 13.83 -12.66
CA GLN A 83 8.26 13.69 -13.91
C GLN A 83 9.57 12.96 -13.62
N ALA A 84 9.98 12.02 -14.48
CA ALA A 84 11.20 11.24 -14.24
C ALA A 84 12.49 12.07 -14.26
N ASN A 85 12.43 13.34 -14.70
CA ASN A 85 13.56 14.27 -14.71
C ASN A 85 13.58 15.19 -13.49
N ASP A 86 12.55 15.15 -12.63
CA ASP A 86 12.57 15.88 -11.36
C ASP A 86 13.61 15.23 -10.45
N ALA A 87 14.46 16.07 -9.84
CA ALA A 87 15.53 15.60 -8.97
C ALA A 87 14.95 14.66 -7.89
N VAL A 88 15.71 13.61 -7.57
CA VAL A 88 15.37 12.34 -6.87
C VAL A 88 14.52 12.44 -5.58
N ALA A 89 14.21 13.63 -5.06
CA ALA A 89 13.63 13.83 -3.73
C ALA A 89 12.28 14.59 -3.66
N GLN A 90 11.76 15.19 -4.74
CA GLN A 90 10.49 15.93 -4.67
C GLN A 90 9.40 15.19 -5.46
N TRP A 91 8.64 14.36 -4.77
CA TRP A 91 7.27 14.11 -5.19
C TRP A 91 6.52 15.42 -5.02
N ASN A 92 5.65 15.79 -5.97
CA ASN A 92 4.67 16.82 -5.67
C ASN A 92 3.86 16.30 -4.49
N SER A 93 3.95 16.98 -3.35
CA SER A 93 3.30 16.59 -2.09
C SER A 93 1.76 16.62 -2.20
N SER A 94 1.26 17.26 -3.25
CA SER A 94 -0.14 17.32 -3.65
C SER A 94 -0.52 16.09 -4.48
N GLU A 95 -1.39 15.26 -3.90
CA GLU A 95 -2.06 14.17 -4.58
C GLU A 95 -3.15 14.72 -5.51
N CYS A 96 -3.11 14.41 -6.80
CA CYS A 96 -4.25 14.60 -7.70
C CYS A 96 -5.35 13.62 -7.28
N LYS A 97 -6.58 14.11 -7.12
CA LYS A 97 -7.69 13.33 -6.56
C LYS A 97 -8.78 13.15 -7.59
N PHE A 98 -9.22 11.93 -7.83
CA PHE A 98 -10.46 11.66 -8.56
C PHE A 98 -11.53 11.27 -7.57
N VAL A 99 -12.62 12.02 -7.56
CA VAL A 99 -13.77 11.76 -6.69
C VAL A 99 -14.97 11.41 -7.55
N PHE A 100 -15.52 10.22 -7.33
CA PHE A 100 -16.72 9.75 -8.02
C PHE A 100 -17.93 10.03 -7.14
N TRP A 101 -18.75 11.00 -7.55
CA TRP A 101 -20.00 11.35 -6.88
C TRP A 101 -21.15 10.55 -7.46
N PHE A 102 -22.13 10.24 -6.62
CA PHE A 102 -23.38 9.61 -7.04
C PHE A 102 -24.55 10.04 -6.15
N GLY A 103 -25.72 10.16 -6.76
CA GLY A 103 -26.94 10.65 -6.10
C GLY A 103 -27.02 12.18 -6.01
N ASP A 104 -28.17 12.68 -5.55
CA ASP A 104 -28.55 14.11 -5.59
C ASP A 104 -28.22 14.90 -4.31
N GLN A 105 -27.29 14.42 -3.46
CA GLN A 105 -27.08 14.95 -2.10
C GLN A 105 -25.80 15.79 -1.91
N CYS A 106 -25.67 16.45 -0.74
CA CYS A 106 -24.84 17.63 -0.45
C CYS A 106 -23.36 17.53 -0.92
N LYS A 107 -22.96 18.40 -1.85
CA LYS A 107 -21.56 18.56 -2.35
C LYS A 107 -20.63 19.33 -1.40
N CYS A 108 -21.04 19.46 -0.15
CA CYS A 108 -20.70 20.60 0.71
C CYS A 108 -19.31 20.50 1.36
N ASN A 109 -18.65 19.34 1.33
CA ASN A 109 -17.39 19.11 2.05
C ASN A 109 -16.23 18.49 1.26
N CYS A 110 -16.37 18.21 -0.04
CA CYS A 110 -15.22 17.72 -0.82
C CYS A 110 -14.19 18.83 -1.16
N ILE A 111 -14.60 20.10 -1.10
CA ILE A 111 -13.75 21.26 -1.47
C ILE A 111 -12.89 21.73 -0.28
N LYS A 112 -13.24 21.37 0.96
CA LYS A 112 -12.50 21.75 2.20
C LYS A 112 -11.52 20.68 2.66
N ALA A 113 -10.94 19.92 1.74
CA ALA A 113 -10.04 18.81 2.04
C ALA A 113 -8.61 19.28 2.38
N GLY A 114 -8.46 20.13 3.41
CA GLY A 114 -7.25 20.18 4.21
C GLY A 114 -7.34 19.08 5.27
N PHE A 115 -6.43 18.10 5.24
CA PHE A 115 -6.39 17.11 6.31
C PHE A 115 -5.84 17.75 7.59
N TRP A 116 -6.65 17.67 8.65
CA TRP A 116 -6.26 17.51 10.06
C TRP A 116 -5.02 18.24 10.57
N TYR A 117 -5.15 19.54 10.84
CA TYR A 117 -4.72 20.16 12.09
C TYR A 117 -5.63 21.36 12.31
N GLY A 118 -5.95 21.70 13.56
CA GLY A 118 -6.72 22.91 13.92
C GLY A 118 -5.97 24.21 13.61
N GLY A 119 -5.59 24.40 12.35
CA GLY A 119 -5.24 25.67 11.74
C GLY A 119 -6.42 26.12 10.90
N GLU A 120 -6.59 27.44 10.82
CA GLU A 120 -7.55 28.08 9.91
C GLU A 120 -7.42 27.45 8.51
N CYS A 121 -8.56 27.02 7.94
CA CYS A 121 -8.63 26.49 6.60
C CYS A 121 -8.36 27.61 5.58
N ASP A 122 -7.09 27.97 5.41
CA ASP A 122 -6.66 28.72 4.24
C ASP A 122 -6.83 27.82 3.01
N ASP A 123 -7.35 28.41 1.93
CA ASP A 123 -7.73 27.78 0.67
C ASP A 123 -6.65 26.86 0.07
N LEU A 124 -6.66 25.57 0.44
CA LEU A 124 -6.01 24.49 -0.32
C LEU A 124 -6.83 24.09 -1.56
N GLY A 125 -7.63 25.04 -2.07
CA GLY A 125 -8.46 24.92 -3.27
C GLY A 125 -7.62 24.93 -4.53
N GLY A 126 -6.94 23.81 -4.83
CA GLY A 126 -6.52 23.54 -6.20
C GLY A 126 -7.75 23.54 -7.13
N PRO A 127 -7.60 23.88 -8.42
CA PRO A 127 -8.69 23.82 -9.36
C PRO A 127 -9.28 22.40 -9.35
N THR A 128 -10.60 22.30 -9.19
CA THR A 128 -11.34 21.04 -9.35
C THR A 128 -12.04 21.08 -10.70
N LEU A 129 -11.75 20.12 -11.57
CA LEU A 129 -12.35 20.01 -12.90
C LEU A 129 -13.39 18.89 -12.92
N GLU A 130 -14.57 19.21 -13.45
CA GLU A 130 -15.59 18.19 -13.71
C GLU A 130 -15.25 17.44 -14.99
N ILE A 131 -15.28 16.11 -14.93
CA ILE A 131 -15.14 15.22 -16.09
C ILE A 131 -16.49 14.56 -16.31
N GLU A 132 -17.04 14.72 -17.51
CA GLU A 132 -18.21 13.97 -17.95
C GLU A 132 -17.89 12.48 -17.99
N HIS A 133 -18.74 11.63 -17.41
CA HIS A 133 -18.48 10.20 -17.31
C HIS A 133 -18.32 9.51 -18.67
N ASP A 134 -19.01 10.00 -19.72
CA ASP A 134 -18.91 9.48 -21.09
C ASP A 134 -17.49 9.60 -21.67
N LEU A 135 -16.67 10.53 -21.17
CA LEU A 135 -15.27 10.66 -21.59
C LEU A 135 -14.43 9.43 -21.21
N LEU A 136 -14.86 8.63 -20.22
CA LEU A 136 -14.21 7.38 -19.86
C LEU A 136 -14.30 6.32 -20.96
N ASP A 137 -15.27 6.44 -21.87
CA ASP A 137 -15.39 5.59 -23.07
C ASP A 137 -14.53 6.09 -24.24
N HIS A 138 -13.83 7.22 -24.06
CA HIS A 138 -12.86 7.77 -25.01
C HIS A 138 -11.46 7.96 -24.38
N PRO A 139 -10.76 6.88 -23.98
CA PRO A 139 -9.54 6.93 -23.17
C PRO A 139 -8.44 7.87 -23.68
N SER A 140 -8.13 7.81 -24.99
CA SER A 140 -7.08 8.62 -25.59
C SER A 140 -7.41 10.11 -25.54
N PHE A 141 -8.67 10.48 -25.77
CA PHE A 141 -9.12 11.86 -25.72
C PHE A 141 -9.17 12.40 -24.28
N LEU A 142 -9.69 11.60 -23.35
CA LEU A 142 -9.68 11.94 -21.93
C LEU A 142 -8.25 12.19 -21.43
N TYR A 143 -7.33 11.26 -21.73
CA TYR A 143 -5.94 11.37 -21.31
C TYR A 143 -5.25 12.60 -21.89
N ASP A 144 -5.28 12.76 -23.22
CA ASP A 144 -4.56 13.85 -23.91
C ASP A 144 -5.11 15.23 -23.59
N SER A 145 -6.44 15.36 -23.47
CA SER A 145 -7.11 16.68 -23.39
C SER A 145 -7.37 17.13 -21.96
N HIS A 146 -7.53 16.21 -21.00
CA HIS A 146 -7.94 16.54 -19.63
C HIS A 146 -6.88 16.14 -18.60
N LEU A 147 -6.50 14.86 -18.60
CA LEU A 147 -5.64 14.33 -17.53
C LEU A 147 -4.20 14.84 -17.65
N LEU A 148 -3.65 14.91 -18.86
CA LEU A 148 -2.26 15.28 -19.09
C LEU A 148 -1.89 16.64 -18.47
N GLY A 149 -2.72 17.65 -18.74
CA GLY A 149 -2.53 19.01 -18.20
C GLY A 149 -2.99 19.13 -16.74
N GLY A 150 -4.04 18.42 -16.34
CA GLY A 150 -4.49 18.46 -14.95
C GLY A 150 -3.50 17.82 -13.98
N PHE A 151 -2.75 16.78 -14.39
CA PHE A 151 -1.64 16.28 -13.58
C PHE A 151 -0.57 17.36 -13.38
N GLU A 152 -0.09 18.01 -14.45
CA GLU A 152 0.93 19.07 -14.35
C GLU A 152 0.50 20.23 -13.44
N ASN A 153 -0.80 20.50 -13.37
CA ASN A 153 -1.39 21.58 -12.57
C ASN A 153 -1.95 21.11 -11.22
N GLU A 154 -1.68 19.86 -10.80
CA GLU A 154 -2.12 19.29 -9.52
C GLU A 154 -3.64 19.39 -9.30
N THR A 155 -4.38 19.26 -10.41
CA THR A 155 -5.83 19.43 -10.47
C THR A 155 -6.51 18.21 -9.84
N SER A 156 -7.55 18.46 -9.04
CA SER A 156 -8.49 17.42 -8.62
C SER A 156 -9.63 17.31 -9.62
N PHE A 157 -10.24 16.14 -9.71
CA PHE A 157 -11.28 15.84 -10.68
C PHE A 157 -12.51 15.26 -9.99
N THR A 158 -13.67 15.67 -10.47
CA THR A 158 -14.96 15.12 -10.03
C THR A 158 -15.67 14.48 -11.21
N ILE A 159 -16.17 13.27 -11.02
CA ILE A 159 -16.98 12.56 -12.02
C ILE A 159 -18.35 12.33 -11.39
N ASN A 160 -19.38 12.88 -12.01
CA ASN A 160 -20.77 12.72 -11.59
C ASN A 160 -21.38 11.46 -12.22
N ASN A 161 -21.95 10.61 -11.38
CA ASN A 161 -22.56 9.33 -11.76
C ASN A 161 -24.01 9.32 -11.24
N GLY A 162 -24.91 8.64 -11.95
CA GLY A 162 -26.30 8.50 -11.53
C GLY A 162 -26.50 7.52 -10.37
N SER A 163 -25.56 6.59 -10.16
CA SER A 163 -25.64 5.57 -9.10
C SER A 163 -24.26 5.14 -8.58
N LEU A 164 -24.24 4.47 -7.42
CA LEU A 164 -23.02 3.83 -6.89
C LEU A 164 -22.44 2.82 -7.88
N ASP A 165 -23.29 2.01 -8.53
CA ASP A 165 -22.84 0.98 -9.46
C ASP A 165 -22.15 1.58 -10.68
N GLU A 166 -22.71 2.67 -11.19
CA GLU A 166 -22.10 3.45 -12.25
C GLU A 166 -20.78 4.08 -11.81
N ALA A 167 -20.72 4.65 -10.60
CA ALA A 167 -19.48 5.18 -10.04
C ALA A 167 -18.39 4.10 -9.91
N ILE A 168 -18.74 2.89 -9.48
CA ILE A 168 -17.82 1.75 -9.38
C ILE A 168 -17.27 1.37 -10.77
N VAL A 169 -18.14 1.27 -11.77
CA VAL A 169 -17.75 0.95 -13.14
C VAL A 169 -16.86 2.05 -13.72
N ASN A 170 -17.23 3.31 -13.55
CA ASN A 170 -16.47 4.45 -14.04
C ASN A 170 -15.12 4.61 -13.34
N CYS A 171 -15.05 4.31 -12.04
CA CYS A 171 -13.79 4.20 -11.31
C CYS A 171 -12.89 3.09 -11.88
N SER A 172 -13.47 1.94 -12.19
CA SER A 172 -12.76 0.81 -12.81
C SER A 172 -12.27 1.13 -14.22
N LYS A 173 -13.07 1.84 -15.03
CA LYS A 173 -12.66 2.36 -16.34
C LYS A 173 -11.46 3.30 -16.21
N LEU A 174 -11.55 4.29 -15.32
CA LEU A 174 -10.44 5.23 -15.10
C LEU A 174 -9.17 4.50 -14.64
N PHE A 175 -9.30 3.53 -13.74
CA PHE A 175 -8.19 2.68 -13.31
C PHE A 175 -7.51 2.00 -14.50
N ASN A 176 -8.27 1.36 -15.39
CA ASN A 176 -7.73 0.73 -16.61
C ASN A 176 -7.04 1.74 -17.53
N ILE A 177 -7.60 2.94 -17.68
CA ILE A 177 -7.00 4.03 -18.46
C ILE A 177 -5.64 4.40 -17.85
N LEU A 178 -5.56 4.62 -16.54
CA LEU A 178 -4.29 4.96 -15.89
C LEU A 178 -3.26 3.82 -16.06
N MET A 179 -3.67 2.55 -15.90
CA MET A 179 -2.77 1.42 -16.15
C MET A 179 -2.28 1.32 -17.61
N LYS A 180 -3.09 1.76 -18.59
CA LYS A 180 -2.73 1.75 -20.02
C LYS A 180 -1.85 2.93 -20.44
N PHE A 181 -2.10 4.12 -19.90
CA PHE A 181 -1.46 5.36 -20.35
C PHE A 181 -0.31 5.83 -19.46
N CYS A 182 -0.21 5.34 -18.21
CA CYS A 182 0.79 5.77 -17.25
C CYS A 182 1.80 4.66 -16.91
N VAL A 183 3.02 5.05 -16.51
CA VAL A 183 3.95 4.12 -15.85
C VAL A 183 3.65 4.16 -14.36
N VAL A 184 2.85 3.22 -13.88
CA VAL A 184 2.64 3.06 -12.44
C VAL A 184 3.89 2.42 -11.82
N ARG A 185 4.30 2.87 -10.64
CA ARG A 185 5.44 2.32 -9.89
C ARG A 185 4.99 1.65 -8.61
N LYS A 186 4.05 2.29 -7.91
CA LYS A 186 3.43 1.75 -6.69
C LYS A 186 1.93 1.73 -6.90
N LEU A 187 1.31 0.63 -6.48
CA LEU A 187 -0.14 0.48 -6.45
C LEU A 187 -0.55 0.13 -5.03
N LYS A 188 -1.38 0.98 -4.42
CA LYS A 188 -2.01 0.73 -3.13
C LYS A 188 -3.52 0.57 -3.31
N LEU A 189 -4.06 -0.47 -2.69
CA LEU A 189 -5.49 -0.76 -2.60
C LEU A 189 -5.90 -0.67 -1.14
N ASP A 190 -6.84 0.20 -0.80
CA ASP A 190 -7.27 0.49 0.57
C ASP A 190 -8.78 0.32 0.70
N PHE A 191 -9.20 -0.79 1.32
CA PHE A 191 -10.58 -1.27 1.43
C PHE A 191 -10.97 -1.56 2.90
N ASP A 192 -10.45 -0.76 3.83
CA ASP A 192 -10.60 -0.98 5.29
C ASP A 192 -12.05 -0.78 5.81
N ASN A 193 -12.93 -0.10 5.04
CA ASN A 193 -14.22 0.41 5.52
C ASN A 193 -15.46 -0.46 5.17
N ASN A 194 -15.36 -1.80 5.15
CA ASN A 194 -16.49 -2.69 4.83
C ASN A 194 -17.07 -2.54 3.43
N ASP A 195 -16.18 -2.40 2.45
CA ASP A 195 -16.53 -2.19 1.04
C ASP A 195 -16.35 -3.46 0.18
N ASP A 196 -16.58 -4.62 0.78
CA ASP A 196 -16.52 -5.93 0.11
C ASP A 196 -17.40 -5.97 -1.14
N HIS A 197 -18.64 -5.47 -1.03
CA HIS A 197 -19.58 -5.37 -2.14
C HIS A 197 -19.10 -4.42 -3.27
N MET A 198 -18.36 -3.35 -2.95
CA MET A 198 -17.81 -2.45 -3.97
C MET A 198 -16.64 -3.12 -4.69
N TRP A 199 -15.77 -3.78 -3.92
CA TRP A 199 -14.66 -4.54 -4.46
C TRP A 199 -15.13 -5.69 -5.33
N ASP A 200 -16.16 -6.45 -4.92
CA ASP A 200 -16.72 -7.54 -5.72
C ASP A 200 -17.22 -7.05 -7.09
N LYS A 201 -17.85 -5.87 -7.14
CA LYS A 201 -18.27 -5.24 -8.40
C LYS A 201 -17.09 -4.77 -9.25
N MET A 202 -16.09 -4.11 -8.67
CA MET A 202 -14.85 -3.74 -9.40
C MET A 202 -14.14 -4.99 -9.91
N ASN A 203 -14.02 -6.02 -9.09
CA ASN A 203 -13.38 -7.28 -9.43
C ASN A 203 -14.14 -7.99 -10.57
N ALA A 204 -15.47 -8.00 -10.57
CA ALA A 204 -16.26 -8.51 -11.69
C ALA A 204 -15.97 -7.72 -12.98
N PHE A 205 -15.87 -6.39 -12.90
CA PHE A 205 -15.48 -5.57 -14.04
C PHE A 205 -14.07 -5.91 -14.54
N PHE A 206 -13.08 -6.06 -13.64
CA PHE A 206 -11.72 -6.42 -14.01
C PHE A 206 -11.59 -7.83 -14.59
N ASN A 207 -12.42 -8.78 -14.16
CA ASN A 207 -12.46 -10.10 -14.78
C ASN A 207 -12.98 -10.04 -16.22
N ALA A 208 -13.94 -9.17 -16.51
CA ALA A 208 -14.43 -8.93 -17.87
C ALA A 208 -13.50 -8.04 -18.71
N ASN A 209 -12.77 -7.13 -18.07
CA ASN A 209 -11.89 -6.14 -18.68
C ASN A 209 -10.56 -6.04 -17.92
N PRO A 210 -9.67 -7.04 -18.07
CA PRO A 210 -8.43 -7.11 -17.29
C PRO A 210 -7.54 -5.87 -17.48
N PRO A 211 -7.11 -5.20 -16.39
CA PRO A 211 -6.12 -4.14 -16.51
C PRO A 211 -4.75 -4.71 -16.89
N ASP A 212 -3.89 -3.90 -17.52
CA ASP A 212 -2.47 -4.24 -17.73
C ASP A 212 -1.70 -4.15 -16.40
N LEU A 213 -1.85 -5.17 -15.56
CA LEU A 213 -1.27 -5.25 -14.23
C LEU A 213 0.11 -5.92 -14.27
N ARG A 214 1.16 -5.11 -14.16
CA ARG A 214 2.55 -5.60 -14.08
C ARG A 214 3.16 -5.46 -12.69
N ILE A 215 2.48 -4.74 -11.82
CA ILE A 215 2.96 -4.36 -10.49
C ILE A 215 2.20 -5.16 -9.46
N GLN A 216 2.92 -5.65 -8.46
CA GLN A 216 2.31 -6.28 -7.31
C GLN A 216 1.74 -5.18 -6.39
N PRO A 217 0.44 -5.17 -6.09
CA PRO A 217 -0.15 -4.15 -5.23
C PRO A 217 0.23 -4.36 -3.76
N HIS A 218 0.16 -3.26 -3.00
CA HIS A 218 0.05 -3.28 -1.54
C HIS A 218 -1.42 -3.18 -1.18
N VAL A 219 -1.96 -4.17 -0.46
CA VAL A 219 -3.39 -4.26 -0.18
C VAL A 219 -3.65 -4.09 1.30
N LEU A 220 -4.62 -3.25 1.63
CA LEU A 220 -5.15 -3.02 2.95
C LEU A 220 -6.64 -3.38 2.93
N ILE A 221 -7.07 -4.37 3.70
CA ILE A 221 -8.44 -4.89 3.69
C ILE A 221 -8.98 -5.09 5.09
N ASN A 222 -10.30 -5.20 5.19
CA ASN A 222 -10.95 -5.82 6.33
C ASN A 222 -10.95 -7.37 6.19
N SER A 223 -11.40 -8.06 7.23
CA SER A 223 -11.54 -9.53 7.23
C SER A 223 -12.72 -10.08 6.40
N GLY A 224 -13.57 -9.22 5.83
CA GLY A 224 -14.77 -9.62 5.07
C GLY A 224 -14.50 -9.84 3.58
N ILE A 225 -13.43 -9.25 3.04
CA ILE A 225 -13.10 -9.37 1.62
C ILE A 225 -12.72 -10.80 1.24
N ASN A 226 -13.31 -11.29 0.15
CA ASN A 226 -12.96 -12.58 -0.44
C ASN A 226 -11.52 -12.54 -1.00
N LEU A 227 -10.62 -13.32 -0.42
CA LEU A 227 -9.20 -13.33 -0.80
C LEU A 227 -8.94 -13.90 -2.21
N ASP A 228 -9.84 -14.73 -2.75
CA ASP A 228 -9.71 -15.26 -4.12
C ASP A 228 -9.87 -14.19 -5.19
N SER A 229 -10.52 -13.07 -4.86
CA SER A 229 -10.67 -11.91 -5.77
C SER A 229 -9.32 -11.31 -6.17
N PHE A 230 -8.26 -11.51 -5.38
CA PHE A 230 -6.91 -11.03 -5.70
C PHE A 230 -6.20 -11.85 -6.79
N SER A 231 -6.83 -12.90 -7.31
CA SER A 231 -6.32 -13.67 -8.45
C SER A 231 -6.19 -12.85 -9.74
N ILE A 232 -6.84 -11.69 -9.83
CA ILE A 232 -6.66 -10.73 -10.94
C ILE A 232 -5.23 -10.16 -11.02
N PHE A 233 -4.42 -10.30 -9.96
CA PHE A 233 -3.00 -9.93 -9.94
C PHE A 233 -2.14 -11.16 -10.25
N PRO A 234 -1.75 -11.42 -11.51
CA PRO A 234 -1.07 -12.67 -11.88
C PRO A 234 0.30 -12.82 -11.22
N ASN A 235 0.95 -11.71 -10.87
CA ASN A 235 2.23 -11.69 -10.17
C ASN A 235 2.06 -11.76 -8.64
N GLY A 236 0.84 -11.89 -8.12
CA GLY A 236 0.55 -11.84 -6.69
C GLY A 236 0.65 -10.44 -6.08
N LEU A 237 0.70 -10.38 -4.75
CA LEU A 237 0.73 -9.15 -3.97
C LEU A 237 2.14 -8.87 -3.45
N ALA A 238 2.46 -7.58 -3.30
CA ALA A 238 3.71 -7.16 -2.65
C ALA A 238 3.53 -7.19 -1.13
N GLU A 239 2.33 -6.84 -0.68
CA GLU A 239 1.94 -6.76 0.71
C GLU A 239 0.43 -6.95 0.86
N ILE A 240 0.03 -7.60 1.96
CA ILE A 240 -1.34 -7.65 2.41
C ILE A 240 -1.42 -7.36 3.90
N ALA A 241 -2.30 -6.45 4.27
CA ALA A 241 -2.59 -6.09 5.64
C ALA A 241 -4.10 -6.20 5.88
N ILE A 242 -4.49 -6.93 6.93
CA ILE A 242 -5.89 -7.19 7.25
C ILE A 242 -6.22 -6.62 8.62
N PHE A 243 -7.31 -5.88 8.73
CA PHE A 243 -7.89 -5.43 9.98
C PHE A 243 -9.14 -6.23 10.37
N SER A 244 -9.35 -6.38 11.67
CA SER A 244 -10.64 -6.80 12.20
C SER A 244 -11.63 -5.65 12.08
N ASP A 245 -12.81 -5.90 11.51
CA ASP A 245 -13.93 -4.98 11.65
C ASP A 245 -14.31 -4.82 13.14
N TYR A 246 -14.50 -3.57 13.58
CA TYR A 246 -14.91 -3.22 14.94
C TYR A 246 -16.27 -3.83 15.32
N ASN A 247 -17.11 -4.17 14.33
CA ASN A 247 -18.50 -4.58 14.53
C ASN A 247 -18.74 -6.09 14.59
N PHE A 248 -17.82 -6.93 14.10
CA PHE A 248 -18.03 -8.38 14.04
C PHE A 248 -17.02 -9.17 14.87
N GLY A 249 -17.56 -10.10 15.66
CA GLY A 249 -16.80 -11.05 16.46
C GLY A 249 -15.83 -11.85 15.61
N ARG A 250 -14.55 -11.50 15.78
CA ARG A 250 -13.28 -12.16 15.44
C ARG A 250 -13.35 -13.62 15.01
N ILE A 251 -13.02 -13.87 13.75
CA ILE A 251 -12.07 -14.88 13.23
C ILE A 251 -11.97 -14.62 11.72
N LEU A 252 -10.75 -14.54 11.17
CA LEU A 252 -10.54 -14.61 9.73
C LEU A 252 -10.97 -16.02 9.27
N ALA A 253 -12.03 -16.10 8.45
CA ALA A 253 -12.68 -17.38 8.11
C ALA A 253 -11.71 -18.40 7.50
N ASP A 254 -10.77 -17.93 6.68
CA ASP A 254 -9.69 -18.76 6.13
C ASP A 254 -8.32 -18.16 6.49
N ALA A 255 -7.87 -18.45 7.71
CA ALA A 255 -6.54 -18.03 8.14
C ALA A 255 -5.44 -18.65 7.26
N TYR A 256 -5.59 -19.89 6.78
CA TYR A 256 -4.54 -20.61 6.04
C TYR A 256 -4.62 -20.39 4.52
N HIS A 257 -5.21 -19.28 4.08
CA HIS A 257 -5.39 -18.98 2.66
C HIS A 257 -4.05 -18.78 1.93
N GLU A 258 -3.94 -19.35 0.72
CA GLU A 258 -2.70 -19.38 -0.08
C GLU A 258 -2.15 -17.98 -0.42
N VAL A 259 -3.02 -16.96 -0.47
CA VAL A 259 -2.60 -15.56 -0.70
C VAL A 259 -1.58 -15.10 0.35
N PHE A 260 -1.75 -15.49 1.61
CA PHE A 260 -0.84 -15.11 2.69
C PHE A 260 0.51 -15.78 2.54
N ARG A 261 0.48 -17.06 2.18
CA ARG A 261 1.69 -17.86 1.98
C ARG A 261 2.58 -17.32 0.87
N ARG A 262 1.97 -16.82 -0.21
CA ARG A 262 2.70 -16.29 -1.40
C ARG A 262 3.11 -14.84 -1.26
N THR A 263 2.52 -14.10 -0.32
CA THR A 263 2.77 -12.66 -0.19
C THR A 263 4.03 -12.40 0.64
N PRO A 264 5.01 -11.62 0.15
CA PRO A 264 6.26 -11.36 0.88
C PRO A 264 6.09 -10.60 2.19
N LYS A 265 5.08 -9.73 2.28
CA LYS A 265 4.76 -8.95 3.48
C LYS A 265 3.31 -9.19 3.91
N VAL A 266 3.10 -9.72 5.10
CA VAL A 266 1.77 -10.03 5.63
C VAL A 266 1.60 -9.38 7.00
N SER A 267 0.50 -8.66 7.19
CA SER A 267 0.13 -8.05 8.46
C SER A 267 -1.29 -8.40 8.87
N PHE A 268 -1.48 -8.80 10.12
CA PHE A 268 -2.79 -9.02 10.71
C PHE A 268 -2.96 -8.10 11.91
N LEU A 269 -4.04 -7.33 11.95
CA LEU A 269 -4.24 -6.20 12.86
C LEU A 269 -5.59 -6.34 13.57
N GLY A 270 -5.57 -6.37 14.91
CA GLY A 270 -6.77 -6.40 15.74
C GLY A 270 -7.51 -7.74 15.81
N MET A 271 -7.05 -8.77 15.10
CA MET A 271 -7.73 -10.06 14.98
C MET A 271 -7.02 -11.21 15.70
N ASP A 272 -7.81 -12.19 16.11
CA ASP A 272 -7.34 -13.41 16.76
C ASP A 272 -7.15 -14.50 15.70
N LEU A 273 -5.96 -15.10 15.68
CA LEU A 273 -5.56 -16.06 14.64
C LEU A 273 -5.24 -17.43 15.27
N PRO A 274 -5.57 -18.55 14.60
CA PRO A 274 -5.37 -19.89 15.13
C PRO A 274 -3.91 -20.39 15.01
N TYR A 275 -2.94 -19.52 14.75
CA TYR A 275 -1.56 -19.92 14.47
C TYR A 275 -0.80 -20.31 15.74
N THR A 276 -0.14 -21.46 15.68
CA THR A 276 0.94 -21.87 16.57
C THR A 276 2.29 -21.38 16.04
N TYR A 277 3.36 -21.48 16.84
CA TYR A 277 4.70 -21.12 16.37
C TYR A 277 5.18 -22.01 15.20
N GLU A 278 4.71 -23.25 15.11
CA GLU A 278 5.02 -24.18 14.00
C GLU A 278 4.36 -23.69 12.71
N ASP A 279 3.12 -23.22 12.79
CA ASP A 279 2.42 -22.63 11.64
C ASP A 279 3.16 -21.39 11.13
N LEU A 280 3.66 -20.54 12.03
CA LEU A 280 4.46 -19.37 11.66
C LEU A 280 5.73 -19.71 10.87
N LEU A 281 6.36 -20.83 11.20
CA LEU A 281 7.61 -21.27 10.58
C LEU A 281 7.37 -22.11 9.33
N GLY A 282 6.27 -22.85 9.28
CA GLY A 282 5.91 -23.72 8.16
C GLY A 282 5.13 -22.99 7.07
N PHE A 283 4.02 -22.35 7.44
CA PHE A 283 3.13 -21.68 6.48
C PHE A 283 3.73 -20.39 5.94
N PHE A 284 4.30 -19.54 6.81
CA PHE A 284 4.97 -18.29 6.42
C PHE A 284 6.47 -18.46 6.15
N LYS A 285 6.88 -19.67 5.74
CA LYS A 285 8.29 -19.97 5.52
C LYS A 285 8.92 -19.13 4.41
N ASP A 286 8.15 -18.60 3.46
CA ASP A 286 8.66 -17.81 2.33
C ASP A 286 8.35 -16.30 2.51
N THR A 287 7.74 -15.93 3.64
CA THR A 287 7.38 -14.55 3.96
C THR A 287 8.58 -13.79 4.51
N LYS A 288 8.87 -12.63 3.92
CA LYS A 288 9.98 -11.75 4.32
C LYS A 288 9.64 -10.92 5.55
N GLN A 289 8.39 -10.48 5.65
CA GLN A 289 7.88 -9.70 6.79
C GLN A 289 6.53 -10.22 7.24
N LEU A 290 6.45 -10.71 8.46
CA LEU A 290 5.20 -11.12 9.09
C LEU A 290 4.94 -10.25 10.32
N SER A 291 3.75 -9.64 10.39
CA SER A 291 3.31 -8.85 11.53
C SER A 291 1.98 -9.37 12.04
N ILE A 292 1.93 -9.77 13.32
CA ILE A 292 0.72 -10.26 13.97
C ILE A 292 0.46 -9.36 15.18
N ARG A 293 -0.58 -8.54 15.09
CA ARG A 293 -1.05 -7.66 16.18
C ARG A 293 -2.43 -8.11 16.62
N SER A 294 -2.48 -9.23 17.31
CA SER A 294 -3.71 -9.88 17.78
C SER A 294 -4.02 -9.53 19.24
N LYS A 295 -5.30 -9.66 19.65
CA LYS A 295 -5.69 -9.49 21.06
C LYS A 295 -5.62 -10.82 21.84
N THR A 296 -5.75 -11.98 21.20
CA THR A 296 -5.39 -13.28 21.78
C THR A 296 -3.98 -13.68 21.35
N HIS A 297 -3.20 -14.06 22.35
CA HIS A 297 -1.74 -13.99 22.26
C HIS A 297 -1.13 -15.30 21.78
N ILE A 298 -0.22 -15.22 20.81
CA ILE A 298 0.89 -16.17 20.76
C ILE A 298 1.57 -16.11 22.13
N THR A 299 1.58 -17.23 22.82
CA THR A 299 2.01 -17.25 24.22
C THR A 299 3.49 -16.88 24.33
N LYS A 300 3.92 -16.35 25.48
CA LYS A 300 5.34 -16.10 25.73
C LYS A 300 6.20 -17.35 25.52
N GLN A 301 5.63 -18.54 25.76
CA GLN A 301 6.31 -19.82 25.53
C GLN A 301 6.52 -20.08 24.04
N GLN A 302 5.48 -19.89 23.21
CA GLN A 302 5.59 -20.01 21.75
C GLN A 302 6.58 -19.01 21.15
N ILE A 303 6.64 -17.79 21.69
CA ILE A 303 7.66 -16.80 21.27
C ILE A 303 9.08 -17.28 21.63
N ARG A 304 9.29 -17.87 22.80
CA ARG A 304 10.59 -18.45 23.16
C ARG A 304 10.99 -19.59 22.22
N GLN A 305 10.04 -20.45 21.87
CA GLN A 305 10.25 -21.53 20.90
C GLN A 305 10.61 -20.97 19.52
N LEU A 306 9.93 -19.91 19.09
CA LEU A 306 10.25 -19.20 17.86
C LEU A 306 11.68 -18.62 17.90
N VAL A 307 12.04 -17.91 18.98
CA VAL A 307 13.39 -17.35 19.16
C VAL A 307 14.45 -18.46 19.18
N GLN A 308 14.17 -19.59 19.83
CA GLN A 308 15.04 -20.77 19.80
C GLN A 308 15.20 -21.31 18.38
N HIS A 309 14.12 -21.38 17.59
CA HIS A 309 14.19 -21.82 16.21
C HIS A 309 15.10 -20.93 15.36
N PHE A 310 15.02 -19.60 15.51
CA PHE A 310 15.95 -18.66 14.87
C PHE A 310 17.42 -18.87 15.24
N TYR A 311 17.69 -19.45 16.42
CA TYR A 311 19.04 -19.83 16.83
C TYR A 311 19.47 -21.19 16.26
N GLU A 312 18.57 -22.18 16.22
CA GLU A 312 18.88 -23.57 15.91
C GLU A 312 18.84 -23.92 14.43
N VAL A 313 18.12 -23.16 13.62
CA VAL A 313 17.88 -23.45 12.20
C VAL A 313 18.55 -22.41 11.32
N LYS A 314 19.10 -22.87 10.20
CA LYS A 314 19.72 -21.99 9.21
C LYS A 314 18.62 -21.29 8.42
N HIS A 315 18.70 -19.97 8.33
CA HIS A 315 17.82 -19.17 7.48
C HIS A 315 18.63 -18.58 6.32
N ASP A 316 18.23 -18.92 5.09
CA ASP A 316 18.93 -18.43 3.89
C ASP A 316 18.47 -17.01 3.47
N GLU A 317 17.37 -16.50 4.06
CA GLU A 317 16.76 -15.21 3.71
C GLU A 317 16.65 -14.25 4.89
N GLU A 318 16.67 -12.95 4.56
CA GLU A 318 16.46 -11.88 5.54
C GLU A 318 14.98 -11.76 5.90
N ARG A 319 14.65 -12.07 7.15
CA ARG A 319 13.27 -12.08 7.65
C ARG A 319 13.05 -11.09 8.77
N THR A 320 11.80 -10.68 8.91
CA THR A 320 11.29 -9.84 10.00
C THR A 320 9.98 -10.43 10.52
N PHE A 321 9.92 -10.70 11.81
CA PHE A 321 8.71 -11.14 12.51
C PHE A 321 8.37 -10.10 13.59
N GLU A 322 7.12 -9.64 13.60
CA GLU A 322 6.58 -8.69 14.55
C GLU A 322 5.37 -9.25 15.27
N PHE A 323 5.36 -9.09 16.59
CA PHE A 323 4.26 -9.52 17.45
C PHE A 323 3.81 -8.35 18.29
N GLY A 324 2.58 -7.87 18.09
CA GLY A 324 1.93 -6.80 18.85
C GLY A 324 0.96 -7.33 19.92
N GLY A 325 0.15 -6.44 20.51
CA GLY A 325 -0.89 -6.82 21.46
C GLY A 325 -0.43 -7.08 22.91
N PHE A 326 0.83 -6.79 23.27
CA PHE A 326 1.29 -7.00 24.65
C PHE A 326 0.77 -5.91 25.60
N ALA A 327 -0.31 -6.21 26.31
CA ALA A 327 -0.89 -5.33 27.33
C ALA A 327 0.06 -4.97 28.50
N LYS A 328 1.11 -5.77 28.72
CA LYS A 328 2.13 -5.53 29.75
C LYS A 328 3.50 -5.38 29.11
N GLN A 329 4.31 -4.47 29.68
CA GLN A 329 5.73 -4.37 29.35
C GLN A 329 6.41 -5.73 29.53
N PHE A 330 7.26 -6.10 28.58
CA PHE A 330 8.08 -7.30 28.64
C PHE A 330 9.55 -6.92 28.58
N ARG A 331 10.43 -7.84 28.99
CA ARG A 331 11.88 -7.66 28.82
C ARG A 331 12.35 -8.62 27.74
N VAL A 332 13.10 -8.10 26.77
CA VAL A 332 13.70 -8.91 25.68
C VAL A 332 14.42 -10.17 26.22
N LYS A 333 15.13 -10.04 27.34
CA LYS A 333 15.82 -11.17 27.99
C LYS A 333 14.90 -12.35 28.35
N ASP A 334 13.61 -12.10 28.58
CA ASP A 334 12.66 -13.13 29.02
C ASP A 334 12.29 -14.09 27.87
N PHE A 335 12.60 -13.73 26.62
CA PHE A 335 12.41 -14.54 25.43
C PHE A 335 13.68 -15.29 24.99
N LEU A 336 14.85 -14.91 25.52
CA LEU A 336 16.15 -15.53 25.22
C LEU A 336 16.48 -16.71 26.14
N THR A 337 15.56 -17.14 26.99
CA THR A 337 15.83 -18.16 28.03
C THR A 337 16.19 -19.54 27.46
N LEU A 338 15.83 -19.81 26.21
CA LEU A 338 16.13 -21.06 25.50
C LEU A 338 17.37 -20.94 24.59
N VAL A 339 18.02 -19.78 24.56
CA VAL A 339 19.23 -19.51 23.76
C VAL A 339 20.45 -19.51 24.69
N PRO A 340 21.59 -20.15 24.31
CA PRO A 340 22.82 -20.10 25.09
C PRO A 340 23.27 -18.66 25.36
N LYS A 341 23.77 -18.38 26.57
CA LYS A 341 24.14 -17.01 26.98
C LYS A 341 25.27 -16.42 26.15
N GLU A 342 26.11 -17.29 25.62
CA GLU A 342 27.27 -16.97 24.78
C GLU A 342 26.84 -16.54 23.38
N ALA A 343 25.64 -16.94 22.95
CA ALA A 343 25.08 -16.69 21.63
C ALA A 343 24.30 -15.36 21.54
N TYR A 344 24.19 -14.58 22.62
CA TYR A 344 23.57 -13.26 22.55
C TYR A 344 24.25 -12.20 23.44
N ARG A 345 24.06 -10.94 23.07
CA ARG A 345 24.49 -9.76 23.81
C ARG A 345 23.32 -8.82 24.03
N LEU A 346 23.10 -8.42 25.28
CA LEU A 346 22.05 -7.48 25.64
C LEU A 346 22.56 -6.04 25.54
N HIS A 347 21.83 -5.23 24.80
CA HIS A 347 22.11 -3.82 24.61
C HIS A 347 21.05 -2.98 25.34
N LYS A 348 21.50 -1.89 25.95
CA LYS A 348 20.64 -0.90 26.60
C LYS A 348 20.92 0.44 25.95
N LYS A 349 19.94 0.98 25.23
CA LYS A 349 20.03 2.35 24.71
C LYS A 349 19.31 3.31 25.65
N ARG A 350 19.99 4.41 26.02
CA ARG A 350 19.32 5.63 26.52
C ARG A 350 19.01 6.46 25.28
N ARG A 351 17.74 6.78 24.99
CA ARG A 351 17.43 7.83 24.02
C ARG A 351 18.05 9.15 24.52
N GLY A 352 18.90 9.76 23.70
CA GLY A 352 19.44 11.10 23.92
C GLY A 352 18.36 12.16 23.72
N ASN A 353 18.54 13.31 24.37
CA ASN A 353 17.63 14.45 24.48
C ASN A 353 16.95 14.83 23.15
N MET A 354 15.62 14.76 23.14
CA MET A 354 14.78 15.83 22.60
C MET A 354 13.79 16.18 23.72
N ASP A 355 13.43 17.46 23.85
CA ASP A 355 12.53 18.03 24.85
C ASP A 355 11.12 17.43 24.77
N MET A 356 11.00 16.17 25.19
CA MET A 356 9.74 15.52 25.53
C MET A 356 9.82 15.16 27.01
N THR A 357 8.71 15.40 27.71
CA THR A 357 8.57 15.30 29.16
C THR A 357 9.14 13.99 29.74
N ARG A 358 9.50 14.04 31.04
CA ARG A 358 10.30 13.07 31.81
C ARG A 358 9.86 11.59 31.69
N GLU A 359 8.63 11.30 31.26
CA GLU A 359 8.07 9.96 31.06
C GLU A 359 8.50 9.30 29.74
N TRP A 360 8.96 10.06 28.74
CA TRP A 360 9.30 9.56 27.40
C TRP A 360 10.76 9.11 27.24
N ARG A 361 11.61 9.29 28.28
CA ARG A 361 12.99 8.78 28.32
C ARG A 361 13.04 7.28 28.61
N MET A 362 12.36 6.47 27.82
CA MET A 362 12.38 5.01 28.03
C MET A 362 13.56 4.34 27.34
N ARG A 363 14.15 3.39 28.07
CA ARG A 363 15.34 2.63 27.67
C ARG A 363 14.90 1.54 26.70
N MET A 364 15.26 1.65 25.43
CA MET A 364 15.12 0.54 24.50
C MET A 364 16.11 -0.54 24.91
N THR A 365 15.60 -1.71 25.29
CA THR A 365 16.41 -2.93 25.45
C THR A 365 16.25 -3.78 24.22
N TRP A 366 17.36 -4.16 23.61
CA TRP A 366 17.40 -5.10 22.48
C TRP A 366 18.55 -6.09 22.69
N ALA A 367 18.53 -7.17 21.94
CA ALA A 367 19.57 -8.19 21.97
C ALA A 367 20.09 -8.45 20.56
N GLU A 368 21.41 -8.49 20.41
CA GLU A 368 22.06 -9.10 19.25
C GLU A 368 22.19 -10.60 19.55
N MET A 369 21.69 -11.45 18.66
CA MET A 369 21.78 -12.90 18.75
C MET A 369 22.54 -13.43 17.54
N THR A 370 23.45 -14.38 17.75
CA THR A 370 24.13 -15.12 16.67
C THR A 370 23.58 -16.55 16.64
N ASP A 371 23.10 -16.99 15.48
CA ASP A 371 22.61 -18.36 15.31
C ASP A 371 23.76 -19.38 15.22
N ARG A 372 23.43 -20.68 15.25
CA ARG A 372 24.42 -21.78 15.18
C ARG A 372 25.24 -21.80 13.88
N PHE A 373 24.82 -21.06 12.85
CA PHE A 373 25.43 -21.01 11.53
C PHE A 373 26.15 -19.67 11.27
N GLY A 374 26.22 -18.79 12.27
CA GLY A 374 26.89 -17.50 12.20
C GLY A 374 26.04 -16.36 11.64
N GLY A 375 24.75 -16.57 11.38
CA GLY A 375 23.81 -15.50 11.05
C GLY A 375 23.52 -14.63 12.27
N ARG A 376 23.24 -13.33 12.03
CA ARG A 376 23.05 -12.34 13.09
C ARG A 376 21.64 -11.76 13.07
N TRP A 377 21.03 -11.74 14.25
CA TRP A 377 19.64 -11.38 14.47
C TRP A 377 19.51 -10.32 15.56
N ALA A 378 18.54 -9.44 15.43
CA ALA A 378 18.14 -8.48 16.44
C ALA A 378 16.79 -8.90 17.03
N LEU A 379 16.73 -8.99 18.35
CA LEU A 379 15.48 -9.13 19.11
C LEU A 379 15.25 -7.85 19.90
N MET A 380 14.12 -7.17 19.67
CA MET A 380 13.88 -5.86 20.26
C MET A 380 12.44 -5.66 20.72
N ASP A 381 12.30 -4.90 21.80
CA ASP A 381 11.04 -4.31 22.21
C ASP A 381 10.90 -2.96 21.51
N VAL A 382 9.83 -2.79 20.75
CA VAL A 382 9.50 -1.53 20.08
C VAL A 382 8.11 -1.11 20.45
N ARG A 383 7.92 0.17 20.76
CA ARG A 383 6.57 0.72 20.89
C ARG A 383 6.07 1.19 19.53
N ALA A 384 4.95 0.62 19.09
CA ALA A 384 4.21 1.16 17.97
C ALA A 384 3.30 2.29 18.48
N HIS A 385 3.34 3.43 17.80
CA HIS A 385 2.40 4.53 18.04
C HIS A 385 1.28 4.45 17.00
N TYR A 386 0.04 4.34 17.47
CA TYR A 386 -1.15 4.71 16.70
C TYR A 386 -1.64 6.08 17.18
N ASN A 387 -2.12 6.90 16.24
CA ASN A 387 -2.61 8.25 16.46
C ASN A 387 -3.81 8.28 17.42
N TRP A 388 -3.49 8.30 18.71
CA TRP A 388 -4.38 8.46 19.88
C TRP A 388 -4.96 7.15 20.43
N GLU A 389 -4.28 6.67 21.49
CA GLU A 389 -4.81 5.90 22.65
C GLU A 389 -4.22 4.51 22.95
N PHE A 390 -3.56 3.84 22.01
CA PHE A 390 -2.96 2.52 22.31
C PHE A 390 -1.46 2.45 21.97
N CYS A 391 -0.63 2.59 23.01
CA CYS A 391 0.77 2.18 22.96
C CYS A 391 0.85 0.67 23.17
N GLU A 392 0.83 -0.11 22.10
CA GLU A 392 1.16 -1.54 22.20
C GLU A 392 2.68 -1.74 22.11
N ASN A 393 3.22 -2.54 23.03
CA ASN A 393 4.59 -3.01 22.87
C ASN A 393 4.58 -4.09 21.76
N VAL A 394 5.55 -4.02 20.87
CA VAL A 394 5.75 -4.92 19.74
C VAL A 394 7.10 -5.59 19.91
N LEU A 395 7.12 -6.92 19.94
CA LEU A 395 8.35 -7.68 19.87
C LEU A 395 8.72 -7.85 18.40
N ARG A 396 9.92 -7.42 18.01
CA ARG A 396 10.44 -7.63 16.66
C ARG A 396 11.67 -8.56 16.71
N ILE A 397 11.68 -9.56 15.83
CA ILE A 397 12.82 -10.41 15.48
C ILE A 397 13.19 -10.08 14.05
N CYS A 398 14.41 -9.63 13.77
CA CYS A 398 14.82 -9.37 12.40
C CYS A 398 16.30 -9.65 12.14
N SER A 399 16.66 -9.87 10.88
CA SER A 399 18.08 -9.90 10.47
C SER A 399 18.77 -8.57 10.83
N MET A 400 20.03 -8.64 11.28
CA MET A 400 20.82 -7.44 11.59
C MET A 400 21.00 -6.50 10.40
N LYS A 401 20.78 -6.95 9.16
CA LYS A 401 20.77 -6.09 7.98
C LYS A 401 19.54 -5.16 7.94
N ASN A 402 18.42 -5.61 8.49
CA ASN A 402 17.19 -4.83 8.63
C ASN A 402 17.12 -4.09 9.98
N PHE A 403 18.19 -4.13 10.78
CA PHE A 403 18.25 -3.48 12.07
C PHE A 403 18.52 -1.98 11.92
N THR A 404 17.61 -1.15 12.42
CA THR A 404 17.82 0.29 12.53
C THR A 404 17.66 0.74 13.98
N GLU A 405 18.76 1.15 14.61
CA GLU A 405 18.81 1.50 16.04
C GLU A 405 18.09 2.83 16.40
N ASN A 406 17.72 3.63 15.39
CA ASN A 406 17.20 5.01 15.55
C ASN A 406 15.81 5.24 14.95
N LYS A 407 15.24 4.30 14.18
CA LYS A 407 13.89 4.51 13.65
C LYS A 407 12.88 4.16 14.75
N PRO A 408 12.06 5.11 15.26
CA PRO A 408 10.79 4.69 15.81
C PRO A 408 10.10 3.84 14.74
N ILE A 409 9.57 2.67 15.12
CA ILE A 409 8.56 2.04 14.29
C ILE A 409 7.31 2.89 14.48
N GLY A 410 7.25 4.02 13.77
CA GLY A 410 5.99 4.36 13.16
C GLY A 410 5.60 3.16 12.30
N VAL A 411 4.31 2.91 12.16
CA VAL A 411 3.86 2.11 11.04
C VAL A 411 4.27 2.90 9.79
N SER A 412 5.49 2.72 9.32
CA SER A 412 6.14 3.48 8.25
C SER A 412 6.84 2.44 7.39
N ASP A 413 6.09 1.65 6.63
CA ASP A 413 5.71 2.02 5.25
C ASP A 413 4.28 2.56 5.05
N LEU A 414 3.51 2.72 6.13
CA LEU A 414 2.36 3.63 6.19
C LEU A 414 2.85 5.01 6.68
N ALA A 415 4.00 5.52 6.20
CA ALA A 415 4.46 6.88 6.54
C ALA A 415 5.42 7.47 5.49
N ASP A 416 5.17 7.19 4.21
CA ASP A 416 5.26 8.26 3.19
C ASP A 416 3.90 9.01 3.18
N PHE A 417 3.42 9.29 4.40
CA PHE A 417 2.29 10.15 4.69
C PHE A 417 2.87 11.55 4.96
N ASP A 418 3.30 12.19 3.88
CA ASP A 418 3.18 13.63 3.73
C ASP A 418 1.95 13.89 2.83
#